data_AF-A0A5J4SES8-F1
#
_entry.id   AF-A0A5J4SES8-F1
#
_cell.length_a   1.000
_cell.length_b   1.000
_cell.length_c   1.000
_cell.angle_alpha   90.00
_cell.angle_beta   90.00
_cell.angle_gamma   90.00
#
_symmetry.space_group_name_H-M   'P 1'
#
loop_
_entity.id
_entity.type
_entity.pdbx_description
1 polymer ?
#
loop_
_entity_poly.entity_id
_entity_poly.type
_entity_poly.pdbx_seq_one_letter_code
_entity_poly.pdbx_strand_id
1 'polypeptide(L)'
;MPQKKFPITRNNMFFSQEDFNYEISLGMDYIQQDINQNIILYEVDLAATNTNSIYKEAGKDEIRFKVPKEVPCIYEIDDSVLKTYNNTNSTGVYAISGNLTIGIYEQTLRDLKCDIKRGDYIGVVISSDRMIYFTVTNDGKMNTDNQHTYNGTVPYYRTVTCTVITEAEFKGR
;
A
#
# COMPACT_ATOMS: atom_id res chain seq x y z
N MET A 1 7.59 -1.58 31.88
CA MET A 1 7.80 -0.19 32.33
C MET A 1 6.82 0.70 31.56
N PRO A 2 6.05 1.59 32.19
CA PRO A 2 5.18 2.50 31.46
C PRO A 2 6.05 3.41 30.57
N GLN A 3 5.81 3.40 29.25
CA GLN A 3 6.52 4.29 28.34
C GLN A 3 6.22 5.75 28.70
N LYS A 4 7.27 6.53 28.94
CA LYS A 4 7.17 7.98 29.14
C LYS A 4 6.71 8.61 27.83
N LYS A 5 5.47 9.08 27.79
CA LYS A 5 4.92 9.82 26.64
C LYS A 5 5.44 11.26 26.67
N PHE A 6 6.01 11.73 25.58
CA PHE A 6 6.39 13.13 25.39
C PHE A 6 5.29 13.82 24.59
N PRO A 7 4.67 14.91 25.10
CA PRO A 7 3.66 15.64 24.35
C PRO A 7 4.33 16.38 23.17
N ILE A 8 3.70 16.33 22.01
CA ILE A 8 4.12 17.08 20.83
C ILE A 8 3.53 18.49 20.98
N THR A 9 4.39 19.52 21.07
CA THR A 9 3.97 20.91 21.33
C THR A 9 4.04 21.84 20.11
N ARG A 10 4.26 21.27 18.93
CA ARG A 10 4.37 22.01 17.66
C ARG A 10 2.97 22.42 17.19
N ASN A 11 2.81 23.65 16.68
CA ASN A 11 1.56 24.24 16.18
C ASN A 11 0.41 24.47 17.19
N ASN A 12 0.65 24.27 18.50
CA ASN A 12 -0.36 24.32 19.55
C ASN A 12 -1.11 25.66 19.76
N MET A 13 -0.73 26.75 19.08
CA MET A 13 -1.39 28.06 19.26
C MET A 13 -2.48 28.36 18.25
N PHE A 14 -2.43 27.77 17.05
CA PHE A 14 -3.33 28.12 15.93
C PHE A 14 -3.89 26.90 15.20
N PHE A 15 -3.52 25.69 15.63
CA PHE A 15 -3.94 24.46 14.97
C PHE A 15 -4.38 23.46 16.03
N SER A 16 -5.69 23.22 16.09
CA SER A 16 -6.28 22.27 17.01
C SER A 16 -6.37 20.87 16.39
N GLN A 17 -6.72 19.88 17.22
CA GLN A 17 -7.01 18.54 16.73
C GLN A 17 -8.26 18.50 15.84
N GLU A 18 -9.22 19.42 16.05
CA GLU A 18 -10.43 19.51 15.24
C GLU A 18 -10.11 20.02 13.83
N ASP A 19 -9.27 21.07 13.74
CA ASP A 19 -8.81 21.61 12.45
C ASP A 19 -8.07 20.53 11.64
N PHE A 20 -7.18 19.79 12.30
CA PHE A 20 -6.46 18.67 11.68
C PHE A 20 -7.40 17.59 11.13
N ASN A 21 -8.37 17.17 11.95
CA ASN A 21 -9.32 16.15 11.54
C ASN A 21 -10.19 16.63 10.37
N TYR A 22 -10.56 17.91 10.37
CA TYR A 22 -11.36 18.53 9.31
C TYR A 22 -10.59 18.60 7.99
N GLU A 23 -9.32 19.01 8.01
CA GLU A 23 -8.48 19.02 6.81
C GLU A 23 -8.27 17.62 6.24
N ILE A 24 -8.07 16.61 7.09
CA ILE A 24 -8.00 15.21 6.66
C ILE A 24 -9.32 14.76 6.05
N SER A 25 -10.46 15.10 6.66
CA SER A 25 -11.76 14.70 6.10
C SER A 25 -12.00 15.33 4.73
N LEU A 26 -11.65 16.60 4.54
CA LEU A 26 -11.74 17.25 3.23
C LEU A 26 -10.83 16.56 2.19
N GLY A 27 -9.60 16.22 2.57
CA GLY A 27 -8.68 15.51 1.69
C GLY A 27 -9.15 14.09 1.34
N MET A 28 -9.77 13.39 2.29
CA MET A 28 -10.38 12.07 2.06
C MET A 28 -11.59 12.15 1.14
N ASP A 29 -12.48 13.12 1.35
CA ASP A 29 -13.66 13.35 0.52
C ASP A 29 -13.25 13.66 -0.92
N TYR A 30 -12.20 14.47 -1.12
CA TYR A 30 -11.65 14.76 -2.44
C TYR A 30 -11.16 13.49 -3.16
N ILE A 31 -10.43 12.60 -2.46
CA ILE A 31 -9.98 11.33 -3.07
C ILE A 31 -11.18 10.45 -3.43
N GLN A 32 -12.17 10.36 -2.56
CA GLN A 32 -13.32 9.48 -2.77
C GLN A 32 -14.28 9.98 -3.85
N GLN A 33 -14.54 11.28 -3.91
CA GLN A 33 -15.55 11.87 -4.79
C GLN A 33 -14.98 12.31 -6.13
N ASP A 34 -13.86 13.05 -6.13
CA ASP A 34 -13.35 13.68 -7.34
C ASP A 34 -12.37 12.77 -8.08
N ILE A 35 -11.39 12.20 -7.35
CA ILE A 35 -10.39 11.33 -7.96
C ILE A 35 -10.99 9.95 -8.25
N ASN A 36 -11.70 9.38 -7.27
CA ASN A 36 -12.33 8.06 -7.33
C ASN A 36 -11.37 6.96 -7.83
N GLN A 37 -10.09 7.04 -7.41
CA GLN A 37 -9.09 6.02 -7.66
C GLN A 37 -9.11 5.00 -6.52
N ASN A 38 -9.32 3.74 -6.88
CA ASN A 38 -9.40 2.64 -5.93
C ASN A 38 -8.40 1.53 -6.29
N ILE A 39 -7.82 0.93 -5.28
CA ILE A 39 -7.02 -0.29 -5.40
C ILE A 39 -7.74 -1.45 -4.70
N ILE A 40 -7.45 -2.68 -5.14
CA ILE A 40 -7.95 -3.89 -4.47
C ILE A 40 -6.82 -4.47 -3.63
N LEU A 41 -6.98 -4.42 -2.31
CA LEU A 41 -6.03 -4.98 -1.35
C LEU A 41 -6.33 -6.45 -1.07
N TYR A 42 -5.34 -7.30 -1.29
CA TYR A 42 -5.33 -8.72 -0.89
C TYR A 42 -4.40 -8.88 0.32
N GLU A 43 -4.96 -8.71 1.52
CA GLU A 43 -4.23 -8.90 2.77
C GLU A 43 -3.97 -10.40 3.02
N VAL A 44 -2.70 -10.75 3.25
CA VAL A 44 -2.31 -12.11 3.59
C VAL A 44 -2.76 -12.43 5.02
N ASP A 45 -3.54 -13.49 5.17
CA ASP A 45 -3.91 -13.99 6.49
C ASP A 45 -2.83 -14.93 7.02
N LEU A 46 -1.92 -14.39 7.84
CA LEU A 46 -0.85 -15.14 8.48
C LEU A 46 -1.34 -16.22 9.45
N ALA A 47 -2.55 -16.09 9.99
CA ALA A 47 -3.11 -17.07 10.92
C ALA A 47 -3.77 -18.24 10.19
N ALA A 48 -4.41 -17.96 9.05
CA ALA A 48 -5.05 -18.98 8.22
C ALA A 48 -4.07 -19.66 7.24
N THR A 49 -2.98 -19.00 6.89
CA THR A 49 -1.90 -19.56 6.07
C THR A 49 -1.16 -20.60 6.92
N ASN A 50 -1.33 -21.88 6.58
CA ASN A 50 -0.78 -23.01 7.35
C ASN A 50 0.75 -22.98 7.31
N THR A 51 1.37 -22.61 8.43
CA THR A 51 2.80 -22.75 8.64
C THR A 51 3.15 -24.20 8.94
N ASN A 52 4.09 -24.79 8.21
CA ASN A 52 4.77 -25.99 8.69
C ASN A 52 5.36 -25.66 10.08
N SER A 53 4.98 -26.42 11.12
CA SER A 53 5.26 -26.10 12.53
C SER A 53 6.76 -26.04 12.86
N ILE A 54 7.61 -26.57 11.98
CA ILE A 54 9.07 -26.65 12.15
C ILE A 54 9.79 -25.47 11.47
N TYR A 55 9.36 -25.06 10.27
CA TYR A 55 10.09 -24.07 9.45
C TYR A 55 9.32 -22.78 9.16
N LYS A 56 8.02 -22.71 9.50
CA LYS A 56 7.15 -21.54 9.27
C LYS A 56 7.09 -21.01 7.83
N GLU A 57 7.52 -21.81 6.86
CA GLU A 57 7.36 -21.52 5.45
C GLU A 57 5.99 -22.05 4.99
N ALA A 58 5.30 -21.27 4.18
CA ALA A 58 4.08 -21.67 3.50
C ALA A 58 4.43 -21.92 2.03
N GLY A 59 3.91 -23.01 1.46
CA GLY A 59 3.94 -23.20 0.02
C GLY A 59 3.20 -22.05 -0.67
N LYS A 60 3.61 -21.71 -1.89
CA LYS A 60 3.01 -20.62 -2.67
C LYS A 60 1.50 -20.76 -2.87
N ASP A 61 1.02 -22.00 -3.00
CA ASP A 61 -0.40 -22.34 -3.16
C ASP A 61 -1.16 -22.46 -1.81
N GLU A 62 -0.47 -22.33 -0.67
CA GLU A 62 -1.04 -22.44 0.67
C GLU A 62 -1.31 -21.08 1.33
N ILE A 63 -0.92 -19.99 0.66
CA ILE A 63 -1.15 -18.62 1.12
C ILE A 63 -2.65 -18.33 1.04
N ARG A 64 -3.23 -17.99 2.19
CA ARG A 64 -4.64 -17.59 2.28
C ARG A 64 -4.74 -16.08 2.41
N PHE A 65 -5.76 -15.53 1.77
CA PHE A 65 -6.05 -14.10 1.79
C PHE A 65 -7.34 -13.83 2.56
N LYS A 66 -7.41 -12.66 3.18
CA LYS A 66 -8.68 -12.13 3.66
C LYS A 66 -9.56 -11.75 2.48
N VAL A 67 -10.84 -11.47 2.76
CA VAL A 67 -11.76 -10.91 1.77
C VAL A 67 -11.11 -9.65 1.18
N PRO A 68 -10.93 -9.58 -0.15
CA PRO A 68 -10.32 -8.41 -0.78
C PRO A 68 -11.12 -7.15 -0.48
N LYS A 69 -10.42 -6.04 -0.26
CA LYS A 69 -11.04 -4.76 0.08
C LYS A 69 -10.64 -3.71 -0.94
N GLU A 70 -11.63 -2.94 -1.38
CA GLU A 70 -11.38 -1.74 -2.17
C GLU A 70 -10.95 -0.61 -1.23
N VAL A 71 -9.79 -0.02 -1.51
CA VAL A 71 -9.22 1.08 -0.73
C VAL A 71 -9.12 2.30 -1.64
N PRO A 72 -9.78 3.42 -1.32
CA PRO A 72 -9.62 4.66 -2.05
C PRO A 72 -8.25 5.26 -1.74
N CYS A 73 -7.50 5.62 -2.78
CA CYS A 73 -6.15 6.13 -2.66
C CYS A 73 -5.73 6.90 -3.91
N ILE A 74 -4.65 7.66 -3.79
CA ILE A 74 -3.95 8.18 -4.96
C ILE A 74 -2.83 7.20 -5.29
N TYR A 75 -2.74 6.77 -6.55
CA TYR A 75 -1.64 5.92 -6.99
C TYR A 75 -1.00 6.43 -8.27
N GLU A 76 0.29 6.13 -8.40
CA GLU A 76 1.10 6.44 -9.57
C GLU A 76 1.82 5.15 -10.00
N ILE A 77 1.79 4.86 -11.31
CA ILE A 77 2.49 3.73 -11.90
C ILE A 77 3.62 4.30 -12.74
N ASP A 78 4.85 3.93 -12.41
CA ASP A 78 6.04 4.36 -13.16
C ASP A 78 6.01 3.84 -14.62
N ASP A 79 6.80 4.49 -15.47
CA ASP A 79 6.98 4.07 -16.86
C ASP A 79 7.41 2.60 -16.98
N SER A 80 6.96 1.96 -18.05
CA SER A 80 7.27 0.56 -18.30
C SER A 80 8.76 0.36 -18.53
N VAL A 81 9.36 -0.59 -17.79
CA VAL A 81 10.77 -0.94 -17.94
C VAL A 81 10.88 -2.15 -18.86
N LEU A 82 11.74 -2.03 -19.87
CA LEU A 82 12.13 -3.12 -20.76
C LEU A 82 13.07 -4.07 -20.01
N LYS A 83 12.67 -5.32 -19.82
CA LYS A 83 13.55 -6.38 -19.32
C LYS A 83 13.94 -7.32 -20.45
N THR A 84 15.22 -7.68 -20.50
CA THR A 84 15.77 -8.63 -21.46
C THR A 84 15.79 -10.02 -20.83
N TYR A 85 15.38 -11.05 -21.58
CA TYR A 85 15.38 -12.43 -21.09
C TYR A 85 16.78 -13.01 -20.85
N ASN A 86 17.81 -12.47 -21.51
CA ASN A 86 19.18 -13.00 -21.45
C ASN A 86 20.21 -11.86 -21.44
N ASN A 87 21.07 -11.84 -20.42
CA ASN A 87 22.16 -10.85 -20.28
C ASN A 87 23.31 -11.03 -21.29
N THR A 88 23.35 -12.15 -22.03
CA THR A 88 24.46 -12.46 -22.96
C THR A 88 24.12 -12.30 -24.43
N ASN A 89 22.86 -12.46 -24.83
CA ASN A 89 22.40 -12.22 -26.20
C ASN A 89 21.06 -11.49 -26.12
N SER A 90 21.03 -10.26 -26.64
CA SER A 90 19.90 -9.32 -26.61
C SER A 90 18.70 -9.75 -27.47
N THR A 91 18.28 -11.01 -27.36
CA THR A 91 17.17 -11.61 -28.10
C THR A 91 16.02 -11.86 -27.12
N GLY A 92 14.97 -11.03 -27.21
CA GLY A 92 13.77 -11.10 -26.39
C GLY A 92 13.74 -10.00 -25.32
N VAL A 93 13.09 -8.89 -25.66
CA VAL A 93 12.78 -7.79 -24.72
C VAL A 93 11.27 -7.83 -24.46
N TYR A 94 10.88 -7.75 -23.20
CA TYR A 94 9.48 -7.61 -22.80
C TYR A 94 9.31 -6.39 -21.89
N ALA A 95 8.21 -5.68 -22.11
CA ALA A 95 7.84 -4.51 -21.32
C ALA A 95 7.08 -4.98 -20.07
N ILE A 96 7.58 -4.66 -18.88
CA ILE A 96 6.86 -4.87 -17.63
C ILE A 96 6.36 -3.52 -17.14
N SER A 97 5.16 -3.47 -16.55
CA SER A 97 4.67 -2.27 -15.87
C SER A 97 5.71 -1.76 -14.88
N GLY A 98 5.84 -0.43 -14.73
CA GLY A 98 6.69 0.14 -13.70
C GLY A 98 6.20 -0.19 -12.29
N ASN A 99 6.95 0.27 -11.29
CA ASN A 99 6.55 0.11 -9.90
C ASN A 99 5.32 0.97 -9.59
N LEU A 100 4.59 0.58 -8.56
CA LEU A 100 3.40 1.28 -8.10
C LEU A 100 3.72 2.00 -6.80
N THR A 101 3.47 3.31 -6.77
CA THR A 101 3.56 4.15 -5.58
C THR A 101 2.17 4.59 -5.19
N ILE A 102 1.79 4.42 -3.92
CA ILE A 102 0.43 4.66 -3.44
C ILE A 102 0.48 5.58 -2.23
N GLY A 103 -0.28 6.68 -2.26
CA GLY A 103 -0.55 7.54 -1.12
C GLY A 103 -1.91 7.22 -0.51
N ILE A 104 -1.91 6.79 0.76
CA ILE A 104 -3.15 6.41 1.48
C ILE A 104 -3.19 7.14 2.82
N TYR A 105 -4.35 7.71 3.16
CA TYR A 105 -4.58 8.25 4.50
C TYR A 105 -4.66 7.13 5.54
N GLU A 106 -4.03 7.37 6.69
CA GLU A 106 -4.08 6.46 7.83
C GLU A 106 -5.51 6.21 8.31
N GLN A 107 -6.34 7.25 8.25
CA GLN A 107 -7.72 7.18 8.69
C GLN A 107 -8.55 6.25 7.80
N THR A 108 -8.34 6.27 6.48
CA THR A 108 -9.00 5.35 5.53
C THR A 108 -8.74 3.88 5.88
N LEU A 109 -7.49 3.53 6.21
CA LEU A 109 -7.13 2.16 6.61
C LEU A 109 -7.81 1.75 7.93
N ARG A 110 -7.91 2.68 8.89
CA ARG A 110 -8.61 2.46 10.17
C ARG A 110 -10.10 2.25 9.97
N ASP A 111 -10.74 3.07 9.14
CA ASP A 111 -12.17 3.01 8.86
C ASP A 111 -12.54 1.70 8.15
N LEU A 112 -11.73 1.29 7.17
CA LEU A 112 -11.88 0.01 6.47
C LEU A 112 -11.41 -1.21 7.28
N LYS A 113 -10.81 -0.99 8.47
CA LYS A 113 -10.23 -2.03 9.33
C LYS A 113 -9.30 -2.96 8.55
N CYS A 114 -8.42 -2.38 7.73
CA CYS A 114 -7.38 -3.10 7.01
C CYS A 114 -6.00 -2.55 7.38
N ASP A 115 -4.98 -3.38 7.19
CA ASP A 115 -3.59 -2.96 7.35
C ASP A 115 -2.80 -3.50 6.17
N ILE A 116 -1.99 -2.64 5.56
CA ILE A 116 -1.11 -3.02 4.46
C ILE A 116 0.24 -3.36 5.06
N LYS A 117 0.75 -4.53 4.72
CA LYS A 117 2.03 -5.05 5.19
C LYS A 117 2.88 -5.44 4.00
N ARG A 118 4.20 -5.45 4.23
CA ARG A 118 5.14 -6.00 3.26
C ARG A 118 4.79 -7.46 2.96
N GLY A 119 4.69 -7.78 1.67
CA GLY A 119 4.28 -9.10 1.18
C GLY A 119 2.78 -9.25 0.89
N ASP A 120 1.95 -8.26 1.21
CA ASP A 120 0.57 -8.22 0.71
C ASP A 120 0.55 -7.95 -0.80
N TYR A 121 -0.57 -8.27 -1.44
CA TYR A 121 -0.75 -8.04 -2.87
C TYR A 121 -1.79 -6.95 -3.13
N ILE A 122 -1.56 -6.18 -4.18
CA ILE A 122 -2.43 -5.09 -4.62
C ILE A 122 -2.80 -5.31 -6.07
N GLY A 123 -4.10 -5.28 -6.36
CA GLY A 123 -4.64 -5.30 -7.72
C GLY A 123 -5.05 -3.90 -8.15
N VAL A 124 -4.59 -3.49 -9.33
CA VAL A 124 -5.02 -2.25 -10.00
C VAL A 124 -5.70 -2.61 -11.30
N VAL A 125 -6.94 -2.16 -11.47
CA VAL A 125 -7.72 -2.33 -12.69
C VAL A 125 -7.27 -1.25 -13.69
N ILE A 126 -6.63 -1.67 -14.78
CA ILE A 126 -6.13 -0.75 -15.83
C ILE A 126 -7.15 -0.59 -16.94
N SER A 127 -7.86 -1.68 -17.26
CA SER A 127 -8.98 -1.71 -18.21
C SER A 127 -10.04 -2.68 -17.70
N SER A 128 -11.23 -2.66 -18.30
CA SER A 128 -12.36 -3.51 -17.92
C SER A 128 -12.05 -5.02 -17.90
N ASP A 129 -11.03 -5.44 -18.63
CA ASP A 129 -10.59 -6.83 -18.79
C ASP A 129 -9.20 -7.11 -18.20
N ARG A 130 -8.47 -6.08 -17.73
CA ARG A 130 -7.08 -6.21 -17.29
C ARG A 130 -6.85 -5.64 -15.91
N MET A 131 -6.50 -6.53 -14.99
CA MET A 131 -5.95 -6.19 -13.68
C MET A 131 -4.46 -6.53 -13.63
N ILE A 132 -3.65 -5.59 -13.16
CA ILE A 132 -2.22 -5.81 -12.88
C ILE A 132 -2.07 -5.98 -11.38
N TYR A 133 -1.28 -6.95 -10.98
CA TYR A 133 -0.97 -7.20 -9.57
C TYR A 133 0.43 -6.71 -9.23
N PHE A 134 0.57 -6.22 -8.00
CA PHE A 134 1.80 -5.74 -7.40
C PHE A 134 1.97 -6.40 -6.03
N THR A 135 3.21 -6.62 -5.61
CA THR A 135 3.53 -7.02 -4.23
C THR A 135 4.07 -5.83 -3.46
N VAL A 136 3.63 -5.67 -2.21
CA VAL A 136 4.05 -4.59 -1.34
C VAL A 136 5.49 -4.82 -0.88
N THR A 137 6.38 -3.91 -1.28
CA THR A 137 7.80 -3.97 -0.89
C THR A 137 8.10 -3.09 0.32
N ASN A 138 7.43 -1.96 0.44
CA ASN A 138 7.49 -1.04 1.57
C ASN A 138 6.07 -0.62 1.94
N ASP A 139 5.68 -0.87 3.19
CA ASP A 139 4.36 -0.56 3.74
C ASP A 139 4.23 0.88 4.26
N GLY A 140 5.32 1.67 4.20
CA GLY A 140 5.28 3.10 4.52
C GLY A 140 4.98 3.41 5.98
N LYS A 141 5.02 2.42 6.88
CA LYS A 141 4.73 2.61 8.32
C LYS A 141 5.73 3.53 9.02
N MET A 142 6.94 3.63 8.48
CA MET A 142 7.95 4.59 8.93
C MET A 142 7.83 5.89 8.14
N ASN A 143 6.91 6.77 8.56
CA ASN A 143 6.59 8.04 7.91
C ASN A 143 6.98 9.25 8.78
N THR A 144 8.19 9.22 9.33
CA THR A 144 8.73 10.25 10.23
C THR A 144 9.25 11.50 9.52
N ASP A 145 9.18 11.53 8.20
CA ASP A 145 9.64 12.63 7.37
C ASP A 145 8.64 13.79 7.33
N ASN A 146 9.14 14.96 6.96
CA ASN A 146 8.35 16.19 7.01
C ASN A 146 7.25 16.24 5.93
N GLN A 147 7.31 15.39 4.89
CA GLN A 147 6.26 15.34 3.87
C GLN A 147 5.01 14.61 4.39
N HIS A 148 5.20 13.53 5.14
CA HIS A 148 4.10 12.72 5.65
C HIS A 148 3.50 13.22 6.96
N THR A 149 4.11 14.23 7.57
CA THR A 149 3.68 14.82 8.83
C THR A 149 3.07 16.19 8.60
N TYR A 150 1.98 16.50 9.29
CA TYR A 150 1.40 17.84 9.23
C TYR A 150 2.30 18.81 9.97
N ASN A 151 3.16 19.52 9.24
CA ASN A 151 4.14 20.45 9.79
C ASN A 151 5.02 19.82 10.90
N GLY A 152 5.34 18.52 10.76
CA GLY A 152 6.16 17.80 11.73
C GLY A 152 5.44 17.41 13.03
N THR A 153 4.10 17.51 13.11
CA THR A 153 3.34 17.18 14.34
C THR A 153 2.87 15.73 14.35
N VAL A 154 2.01 15.32 13.40
CA VAL A 154 1.45 13.97 13.35
C VAL A 154 1.49 13.44 11.90
N PRO A 155 1.94 12.19 11.68
CA PRO A 155 1.83 11.56 10.38
C PRO A 155 0.38 11.23 10.04
N TYR A 156 -0.07 11.60 8.84
CA TYR A 156 -1.49 11.49 8.45
C TYR A 156 -1.73 10.62 7.22
N TYR A 157 -0.70 10.41 6.39
CA TYR A 157 -0.75 9.47 5.26
C TYR A 157 0.51 8.60 5.21
N ARG A 158 0.44 7.49 4.49
CA ARG A 158 1.56 6.59 4.19
C ARG A 158 1.76 6.53 2.69
N THR A 159 3.03 6.45 2.29
CA THR A 159 3.43 6.10 0.93
C THR A 159 3.85 4.63 0.91
N VAL A 160 3.09 3.82 0.17
CA VAL A 160 3.34 2.40 -0.03
C VAL A 160 3.99 2.21 -1.39
N THR A 161 5.10 1.48 -1.45
CA THR A 161 5.76 1.15 -2.73
C THR A 161 5.66 -0.34 -3.02
N CYS A 162 5.27 -0.64 -4.24
CA CYS A 162 5.00 -1.99 -4.69
C CYS A 162 5.72 -2.28 -6.00
N THR A 163 6.16 -3.52 -6.17
CA THR A 163 6.77 -3.98 -7.41
C THR A 163 5.78 -4.84 -8.17
N VAL A 164 5.76 -4.68 -9.48
CA VAL A 164 4.95 -5.52 -10.37
C VAL A 164 5.31 -6.98 -10.21
N ILE A 165 4.29 -7.84 -10.17
CA ILE A 165 4.48 -9.29 -10.13
C ILE A 165 4.03 -9.95 -11.43
N THR A 166 4.55 -11.14 -11.65
CA THR A 166 4.14 -11.98 -12.80
C THR A 166 2.98 -12.87 -12.39
N GLU A 167 2.17 -13.33 -13.36
CA GLU A 167 1.07 -14.28 -13.12
C GLU A 167 1.52 -15.59 -12.49
N ALA A 168 2.81 -15.92 -12.59
CA ALA A 168 3.36 -17.06 -11.89
C ALA A 168 3.25 -16.88 -10.38
N GLU A 169 3.38 -15.64 -9.88
CA GLU A 169 3.45 -15.32 -8.44
C GLU A 169 2.08 -15.30 -7.75
N PHE A 170 1.11 -14.62 -8.34
CA PHE A 170 -0.23 -14.49 -7.77
C PHE A 170 -1.25 -14.24 -8.88
N LYS A 171 -2.45 -14.81 -8.73
CA LYS A 171 -3.51 -14.79 -9.75
C LYS A 171 -4.83 -14.19 -9.28
N GLY A 172 -4.88 -13.56 -8.10
CA GLY A 172 -6.12 -12.96 -7.57
C GLY A 172 -7.26 -13.96 -7.38
N ARG A 173 -6.93 -15.25 -7.15
CA ARG A 173 -7.87 -16.34 -6.88
C ARG A 173 -7.60 -16.95 -5.52
#